data_AF-A0A2E4AT65-F1
#
_entry.id   AF-A0A2E4AT65-F1
#
_cell.length_a   1.000
_cell.length_b   1.000
_cell.length_c   1.000
_cell.angle_alpha   90.00
_cell.angle_beta   90.00
_cell.angle_gamma   90.00
#
_symmetry.space_group_name_H-M   'P 1'
#
loop_
_entity.id
_entity.type
_entity.pdbx_description
1 polymer ?
#
loop_
_entity_poly.entity_id
_entity_poly.type
_entity_poly.pdbx_seq_one_letter_code
_entity_poly.pdbx_strand_id
1 'polypeptide(L)'
;MSPLRPLSSSAPPDASLTGLYSIQAGRPFASDLASGLIQMMPDKKLFASAHILVPSHRAVQALSAAFLEVADGQPLMLPAITALGDVDEFLPDILGAQGYDLPPAMDRVERHLILAHLIQGMMIGGRAISPPQALSLSISLCALLDQVSQSGGSPDGLADIMPDDFADHWGDIRKFLDIIFEQWPDIAAQKHIMDSGQRSALLLSAQCDD
;
A
#
# COMPACT_ATOMS: atom_id res chain seq x y z
N MET A 1 1.18 0.57 35.42
CA MET A 1 0.38 -0.47 34.71
C MET A 1 0.93 -0.54 33.31
N SER A 2 1.35 -1.72 32.85
CA SER A 2 1.97 -1.84 31.52
C SER A 2 0.92 -1.61 30.43
N PRO A 3 1.17 -0.72 29.45
CA PRO A 3 0.15 -0.28 28.50
C PRO A 3 -0.18 -1.32 27.42
N LEU A 4 0.73 -2.28 27.17
CA LEU A 4 0.53 -3.38 26.22
C LEU A 4 0.03 -4.63 26.95
N ARG A 5 -1.12 -5.15 26.53
CA ARG A 5 -1.73 -6.36 27.12
C ARG A 5 -1.65 -7.54 26.14
N PRO A 6 -1.06 -8.69 26.53
CA PRO A 6 -1.02 -9.87 25.68
C PRO A 6 -2.44 -10.46 25.52
N LEU A 7 -2.76 -10.88 24.31
CA LEU A 7 -4.03 -11.52 23.92
C LEU A 7 -3.87 -13.03 23.74
N SER A 8 -2.68 -13.49 23.35
CA SER A 8 -2.27 -14.90 23.31
C SER A 8 -0.75 -14.96 23.23
N SER A 9 -0.12 -15.79 24.06
CA SER A 9 1.32 -16.10 23.98
C SER A 9 1.44 -17.60 23.75
N SER A 10 2.04 -17.98 22.63
CA SER A 10 2.44 -19.36 22.35
C SER A 10 3.86 -19.38 21.81
N ALA A 11 4.86 -19.11 22.66
CA ALA A 11 6.26 -19.45 22.38
C ALA A 11 7.11 -19.50 23.67
N PRO A 12 8.19 -20.33 23.68
CA PRO A 12 8.99 -20.67 24.86
C PRO A 12 9.95 -19.53 25.29
N PRO A 13 10.65 -19.66 26.44
CA PRO A 13 11.35 -18.56 27.08
C PRO A 13 12.75 -18.37 26.48
N ASP A 14 12.85 -17.67 25.36
CA ASP A 14 14.10 -17.04 24.91
C ASP A 14 13.76 -15.78 24.10
N ALA A 15 13.95 -14.61 24.73
CA ALA A 15 14.15 -13.26 24.18
C ALA A 15 13.35 -12.75 22.95
N SER A 16 12.37 -13.46 22.40
CA SER A 16 11.52 -13.00 21.32
C SER A 16 10.15 -12.63 21.87
N LEU A 17 9.76 -11.35 21.73
CA LEU A 17 8.41 -10.87 22.01
C LEU A 17 7.45 -11.39 20.93
N THR A 18 7.16 -12.69 20.95
CA THR A 18 6.25 -13.34 20.02
C THR A 18 4.87 -13.44 20.65
N GLY A 19 3.93 -12.63 20.17
CA GLY A 19 2.56 -12.64 20.68
C GLY A 19 1.71 -11.52 20.10
N LEU A 20 0.41 -11.65 20.28
CA LEU A 20 -0.54 -10.59 19.95
C LEU A 20 -0.73 -9.69 21.17
N TYR A 21 -0.58 -8.38 21.00
CA TYR A 21 -0.76 -7.39 22.06
C TYR A 21 -1.81 -6.36 21.63
N SER A 22 -2.50 -5.77 22.61
CA SER A 22 -3.46 -4.69 22.36
C SER A 22 -3.30 -3.52 23.32
N ILE A 23 -3.70 -2.34 22.83
CA ILE A 23 -3.89 -1.10 23.57
C ILE A 23 -5.38 -0.79 23.51
N GLN A 24 -5.97 -0.41 24.65
CA GLN A 24 -7.40 -0.09 24.72
C GLN A 24 -7.73 1.14 23.85
N ALA A 25 -8.86 1.08 23.13
CA ALA A 25 -9.37 2.21 22.37
C ALA A 25 -9.61 3.44 23.26
N GLY A 26 -9.36 4.63 22.70
CA GLY A 26 -9.49 5.92 23.40
C GLY A 26 -8.26 6.33 24.22
N ARG A 27 -7.20 5.51 24.26
CA ARG A 27 -5.92 5.88 24.87
C ARG A 27 -4.95 6.48 23.82
N PRO A 28 -3.95 7.29 24.24
CA PRO A 28 -2.92 7.81 23.33
C PRO A 28 -2.03 6.68 22.78
N PHE A 29 -2.44 6.08 21.66
CA PHE A 29 -1.85 4.85 21.11
C PHE A 29 -0.32 4.94 20.97
N ALA A 30 0.21 6.02 20.39
CA ALA A 30 1.64 6.19 20.16
C ALA A 30 2.44 6.23 21.46
N SER A 31 2.00 7.01 22.45
CA SER A 31 2.67 7.15 23.76
C SER A 31 2.62 5.85 24.57
N ASP A 32 1.47 5.16 24.54
CA ASP A 32 1.30 3.86 25.19
C ASP A 32 2.14 2.77 24.53
N LEU A 33 2.18 2.74 23.19
CA LEU A 33 3.02 1.80 22.44
C LEU A 33 4.50 2.03 22.73
N ALA A 34 4.96 3.28 22.65
CA ALA A 34 6.35 3.65 22.94
C ALA A 34 6.76 3.23 24.37
N SER A 35 5.94 3.59 25.35
CA SER A 35 6.16 3.22 26.76
C SER A 35 6.16 1.71 26.97
N GLY A 36 5.24 0.99 26.32
CA GLY A 36 5.14 -0.46 26.39
C GLY A 36 6.36 -1.16 25.80
N LEU A 37 6.80 -0.74 24.61
CA LEU A 37 7.96 -1.33 23.93
C LEU A 37 9.26 -1.12 24.73
N ILE A 38 9.49 0.09 25.27
CA ILE A 38 10.67 0.36 26.13
C ILE A 38 10.64 -0.53 27.39
N GLN A 39 9.47 -0.73 28.00
CA GLN A 39 9.32 -1.59 29.18
C GLN A 39 9.54 -3.07 28.84
N MET A 40 9.05 -3.53 27.69
CA MET A 40 9.14 -4.92 27.26
C MET A 40 10.53 -5.26 26.70
N MET A 41 11.27 -4.28 26.20
CA MET A 41 12.63 -4.42 25.66
C MET A 41 13.63 -3.54 26.43
N PRO A 42 13.99 -3.90 27.67
CA PRO A 42 14.91 -3.10 28.48
C PRO A 42 16.35 -3.09 27.95
N ASP A 43 16.73 -4.08 27.12
CA ASP A 43 18.02 -4.08 26.43
C ASP A 43 18.02 -3.05 25.30
N LYS A 44 18.74 -1.95 25.51
CA LYS A 44 18.86 -0.84 24.55
C LYS A 44 19.45 -1.27 23.20
N LYS A 45 20.35 -2.26 23.18
CA LYS A 45 20.95 -2.74 21.91
C LYS A 45 19.92 -3.52 21.12
N LEU A 46 19.18 -4.41 21.78
CA LEU A 46 18.10 -5.18 21.16
C LEU A 46 16.98 -4.26 20.66
N PHE A 47 16.62 -3.26 21.46
CA PHE A 47 15.63 -2.25 21.08
C PHE A 47 16.05 -1.46 19.84
N ALA A 48 17.31 -1.01 19.77
CA ALA A 48 17.83 -0.29 18.61
C ALA A 48 17.88 -1.15 17.33
N SER A 49 18.03 -2.47 17.46
CA SER A 49 17.99 -3.40 16.32
C SER A 49 16.58 -3.81 15.90
N ALA A 50 15.54 -3.41 16.62
CA ALA A 50 14.17 -3.76 16.27
C ALA A 50 13.68 -2.99 15.04
N HIS A 51 12.71 -3.57 14.33
CA HIS A 51 12.03 -2.95 13.21
C HIS A 51 10.55 -2.84 13.52
N ILE A 52 9.99 -1.63 13.45
CA ILE A 52 8.58 -1.36 13.75
C ILE A 52 7.88 -0.98 12.45
N LEU A 53 6.91 -1.81 12.06
CA LEU A 53 6.04 -1.54 10.93
C LEU A 53 4.78 -0.81 11.38
N VAL A 54 4.43 0.29 10.71
CA VAL A 54 3.30 1.15 11.05
C VAL A 54 2.42 1.41 9.81
N PRO A 55 1.14 1.76 9.96
CA PRO A 55 0.24 1.86 8.81
C PRO A 55 0.50 3.05 7.88
N SER A 56 1.16 4.13 8.33
CA SER A 56 1.35 5.36 7.54
C SER A 56 2.53 6.21 8.02
N HIS A 57 2.98 7.17 7.20
CA HIS A 57 4.02 8.14 7.61
C HIS A 57 3.60 8.98 8.81
N ARG A 58 2.31 9.29 8.91
CA ARG A 58 1.77 9.99 10.09
C ARG A 58 1.97 9.16 11.36
N ALA A 59 1.83 7.84 11.27
CA ALA A 59 2.10 6.95 12.39
C ALA A 59 3.61 6.88 12.72
N VAL A 60 4.50 6.93 11.71
CA VAL A 60 5.95 7.06 11.91
C VAL A 60 6.27 8.32 12.71
N GLN A 61 5.76 9.47 12.29
CA GLN A 61 5.99 10.75 12.96
C GLN A 61 5.44 10.74 14.40
N ALA A 62 4.21 10.26 14.58
CA ALA A 62 3.58 10.19 15.89
C ALA A 62 4.34 9.27 16.86
N LEU A 63 4.81 8.12 16.38
CA LEU A 63 5.55 7.16 17.21
C LEU A 63 6.96 7.66 17.53
N SER A 64 7.67 8.26 16.56
CA SER A 64 8.97 8.90 16.79
C SER A 64 8.89 10.01 17.83
N ALA A 65 7.87 10.88 17.73
CA ALA A 65 7.62 11.92 18.73
C ALA A 65 7.32 11.33 20.11
N ALA A 66 6.47 10.30 20.17
CA ALA A 66 6.15 9.60 21.42
C ALA A 66 7.38 8.96 22.09
N PHE A 67 8.30 8.37 21.32
CA PHE A 67 9.55 7.85 21.89
C PHE A 67 10.42 8.95 22.51
N LEU A 68 10.50 10.13 21.88
CA LEU A 68 11.24 11.27 22.41
C LEU A 68 10.62 11.80 23.71
N GLU A 69 9.28 11.90 23.76
CA GLU A 69 8.55 12.30 24.96
C GLU A 69 8.77 11.31 26.11
N VAL A 70 8.68 10.01 25.83
CA VAL A 70 8.85 8.95 26.84
C VAL A 70 10.30 8.83 27.32
N ALA A 71 11.28 9.11 26.46
CA ALA A 71 12.69 9.09 26.83
C ALA A 71 13.07 10.22 27.80
N ASP A 72 12.24 11.28 27.93
CA ASP A 72 12.41 12.38 28.89
C ASP A 72 13.83 12.97 28.90
N GLY A 73 14.35 13.27 27.71
CA GLY A 73 15.69 13.84 27.51
C GLY A 73 16.85 12.84 27.62
N GLN A 74 16.58 11.55 27.87
CA GLN A 74 17.61 10.52 27.81
C GLN A 74 17.96 10.18 26.35
N PRO A 75 19.25 10.05 25.99
CA PRO A 75 19.64 9.57 24.67
C PRO A 75 19.10 8.15 24.43
N LEU A 76 18.30 8.00 23.38
CA LEU A 76 17.70 6.74 22.95
C LEU A 76 18.00 6.52 21.47
N MET A 77 18.66 5.39 21.16
CA MET A 77 18.75 4.92 19.78
C MET A 77 17.40 4.32 19.40
N LEU A 78 16.73 4.93 18.43
CA LEU A 78 15.42 4.47 17.98
C LEU A 78 15.56 3.25 17.06
N PRO A 79 14.63 2.29 17.14
CA PRO A 79 14.48 1.25 16.13
C PRO A 79 14.16 1.87 14.77
N ALA A 80 14.37 1.10 13.71
CA ALA A 80 13.84 1.47 12.40
C ALA A 80 12.30 1.47 12.46
N ILE A 81 11.67 2.58 12.04
CA ILE A 81 10.22 2.70 11.99
C ILE A 81 9.82 2.94 10.53
N THR A 82 8.98 2.07 9.98
CA THR A 82 8.70 2.04 8.55
C THR A 82 7.19 1.98 8.30
N ALA A 83 6.70 2.86 7.43
CA ALA A 83 5.32 2.86 7.00
C ALA A 83 5.07 1.77 5.95
N LEU A 84 3.99 1.00 6.12
CA LEU A 84 3.54 -0.01 5.16
C LEU A 84 2.63 0.57 4.06
N GLY A 85 1.84 1.60 4.38
CA GLY A 85 0.73 2.05 3.53
C GLY A 85 0.92 3.38 2.80
N ASP A 86 2.14 3.91 2.75
CA ASP A 86 2.38 5.26 2.23
C ASP A 86 3.58 5.25 1.28
N VAL A 87 3.40 4.49 0.20
CA VAL A 87 4.31 4.42 -0.96
C VAL A 87 3.89 5.53 -1.93
N ASP A 88 3.93 6.78 -1.48
CA ASP A 88 4.01 7.88 -2.43
C ASP A 88 5.36 7.77 -3.17
N GLU A 89 5.37 8.24 -4.42
CA GLU A 89 6.36 8.08 -5.51
C GLU A 89 7.85 8.27 -5.16
N PHE A 90 8.17 8.72 -3.94
CA PHE A 90 9.49 9.08 -3.45
C PHE A 90 10.21 8.00 -2.61
N LEU A 91 9.59 6.85 -2.34
CA LEU A 91 10.12 5.85 -1.41
C LEU A 91 10.70 4.52 -1.96
N PRO A 92 11.12 4.36 -3.25
CA PRO A 92 11.86 3.15 -3.63
C PRO A 92 13.11 2.91 -2.75
N ASP A 93 13.80 3.97 -2.32
CA ASP A 93 15.13 3.86 -1.72
C ASP A 93 15.16 3.47 -0.24
N ILE A 94 14.11 3.75 0.55
CA ILE A 94 14.17 3.59 2.02
C ILE A 94 13.69 2.21 2.49
N LEU A 95 12.89 1.52 1.68
CA LEU A 95 12.32 0.20 2.00
C LEU A 95 13.22 -0.99 1.61
N GLY A 96 14.47 -0.75 1.23
CA GLY A 96 15.33 -1.83 0.73
C GLY A 96 14.84 -2.40 -0.61
N ALA A 97 14.05 -1.65 -1.39
CA ALA A 97 13.70 -2.07 -2.76
C ALA A 97 14.92 -2.15 -3.69
N GLN A 98 16.09 -1.72 -3.20
CA GLN A 98 17.43 -1.99 -3.72
C GLN A 98 17.74 -3.51 -3.60
N GLY A 99 17.03 -4.32 -4.37
CA GLY A 99 17.15 -5.78 -4.35
C GLY A 99 16.08 -6.49 -5.18
N TYR A 100 14.94 -5.83 -5.40
CA TYR A 100 13.86 -6.36 -6.23
C TYR A 100 13.92 -5.78 -7.65
N ASP A 101 14.16 -6.64 -8.64
CA ASP A 101 14.20 -6.31 -10.08
C ASP A 101 12.79 -6.06 -10.62
N LEU A 102 12.15 -5.00 -10.13
CA LEU A 102 10.82 -4.57 -10.55
C LEU A 102 10.92 -3.32 -11.43
N PRO A 103 10.15 -3.22 -12.54
CA PRO A 103 10.10 -2.02 -13.37
C PRO A 103 9.70 -0.76 -12.58
N PRO A 104 10.20 0.43 -12.94
CA PRO A 104 9.85 1.68 -12.25
C PRO A 104 8.34 1.92 -12.26
N ALA A 105 7.83 2.58 -11.22
CA ALA A 105 6.44 3.00 -11.16
C ALA A 105 6.17 4.03 -12.26
N MET A 106 5.03 3.90 -12.93
CA MET A 106 4.57 4.88 -13.92
C MET A 106 4.16 6.19 -13.25
N ASP A 107 4.57 7.32 -13.84
CA ASP A 107 4.10 8.64 -13.42
C ASP A 107 2.57 8.72 -13.50
N ARG A 108 1.97 9.31 -12.46
CA ARG A 108 0.52 9.43 -12.34
C ARG A 108 -0.08 10.23 -13.49
N VAL A 109 0.57 11.32 -13.92
CA VAL A 109 0.06 12.17 -15.00
C VAL A 109 0.15 11.44 -16.33
N GLU A 110 1.30 10.81 -16.62
CA GLU A 110 1.48 9.97 -17.80
C GLU A 110 0.39 8.88 -17.88
N ARG A 111 0.13 8.17 -16.77
CA ARG A 111 -0.91 7.15 -16.67
C ARG A 111 -2.29 7.69 -17.07
N HIS A 112 -2.69 8.82 -16.49
CA HIS A 112 -3.98 9.44 -16.82
C HIS A 112 -4.08 9.86 -18.29
N LEU A 113 -2.99 10.37 -18.89
CA LEU A 113 -2.98 10.84 -20.27
C LEU A 113 -3.02 9.68 -21.27
N ILE A 114 -2.31 8.58 -21.00
CA ILE A 114 -2.36 7.38 -21.84
C ILE A 114 -3.78 6.83 -21.85
N LEU A 115 -4.37 6.60 -20.67
CA LEU A 115 -5.73 6.09 -20.57
C LEU A 115 -6.76 7.05 -21.18
N ALA A 116 -6.61 8.37 -20.97
CA ALA A 116 -7.49 9.35 -21.59
C ALA A 116 -7.41 9.28 -23.12
N HIS A 117 -6.23 9.06 -23.69
CA HIS A 117 -6.04 8.92 -25.13
C HIS A 117 -6.76 7.67 -25.68
N LEU A 118 -6.67 6.54 -24.99
CA LEU A 118 -7.39 5.31 -25.36
C LEU A 118 -8.89 5.51 -25.30
N ILE A 119 -9.39 6.11 -24.21
CA ILE A 119 -10.81 6.39 -24.01
C ILE A 119 -11.35 7.34 -25.09
N GLN A 120 -10.59 8.37 -25.45
CA GLN A 120 -11.00 9.33 -26.48
C GLN A 120 -11.20 8.70 -27.86
N GLY A 121 -10.47 7.61 -28.17
CA GLY A 121 -10.63 6.85 -29.40
C GLY A 121 -11.93 6.04 -29.49
N MET A 122 -12.71 5.95 -28.40
CA MET A 122 -13.91 5.14 -28.33
C MET A 122 -15.20 5.87 -28.72
N MET A 123 -16.22 5.05 -29.01
CA MET A 123 -17.61 5.45 -29.13
C MET A 123 -18.44 4.70 -28.09
N ILE A 124 -19.01 5.42 -27.12
CA ILE A 124 -19.91 4.85 -26.10
C ILE A 124 -21.34 5.26 -26.42
N GLY A 125 -22.27 4.30 -26.53
CA GLY A 125 -23.65 4.57 -26.93
C GLY A 125 -23.78 5.32 -28.26
N GLY A 126 -22.83 5.10 -29.19
CA GLY A 126 -22.79 5.76 -30.50
C GLY A 126 -22.34 7.23 -30.48
N ARG A 127 -21.75 7.72 -29.38
CA ARG A 127 -21.22 9.08 -29.27
C ARG A 127 -19.72 9.09 -29.00
N ALA A 128 -19.01 10.02 -29.63
CA ALA A 128 -17.61 10.27 -29.36
C ALA A 128 -17.44 10.91 -27.97
N ILE A 129 -16.36 10.55 -27.29
CA ILE A 129 -16.03 11.08 -25.96
C ILE A 129 -15.22 12.36 -26.13
N SER A 130 -15.63 13.43 -25.46
CA SER A 130 -14.87 14.68 -25.49
C SER A 130 -13.57 14.56 -24.68
N PRO A 131 -12.50 15.32 -25.01
CA PRO A 131 -11.25 15.26 -24.26
C PRO A 131 -11.39 15.45 -22.74
N PRO A 132 -12.20 16.41 -22.24
CA PRO A 132 -12.41 16.55 -20.79
C PRO A 132 -13.12 15.34 -20.15
N GLN A 133 -14.06 14.72 -20.86
CA GLN A 133 -14.73 13.50 -20.38
C GLN A 133 -13.75 12.32 -20.35
N ALA A 134 -12.91 12.17 -21.39
CA ALA A 134 -11.92 11.12 -21.44
C ALA A 134 -10.91 11.21 -20.29
N LEU A 135 -10.44 12.41 -19.95
CA LEU A 135 -9.58 12.63 -18.79
C LEU A 135 -10.30 12.35 -17.47
N SER A 136 -11.55 12.78 -17.31
CA SER A 136 -12.31 12.47 -16.10
C SER A 136 -12.51 10.97 -15.91
N LEU A 137 -12.80 10.24 -17.00
CA LEU A 137 -12.96 8.80 -16.98
C LEU A 137 -11.64 8.08 -16.70
N SER A 138 -10.52 8.56 -17.27
CA SER A 138 -9.21 7.95 -17.02
C SER A 138 -8.80 8.04 -15.55
N ILE A 139 -9.10 9.15 -14.87
CA ILE A 139 -8.86 9.29 -13.42
C ILE A 139 -9.68 8.27 -12.63
N SER A 140 -10.97 8.10 -12.95
CA SER A 140 -11.81 7.09 -12.30
C SER A 140 -11.32 5.66 -12.57
N LEU A 141 -10.81 5.40 -13.78
CA LEU A 141 -10.28 4.12 -14.20
C LEU A 141 -9.00 3.75 -13.45
N CYS A 142 -8.09 4.71 -13.31
CA CYS A 142 -6.89 4.58 -12.48
C CYS A 142 -7.24 4.24 -11.03
N ALA A 143 -8.22 4.96 -10.45
CA ALA A 143 -8.65 4.69 -9.09
C ALA A 143 -9.22 3.27 -8.92
N LEU A 144 -9.92 2.74 -9.94
CA LEU A 144 -10.39 1.36 -9.95
C LEU A 144 -9.23 0.36 -9.98
N LEU A 145 -8.25 0.57 -10.87
CA LEU A 145 -7.03 -0.25 -10.97
C LEU A 145 -6.25 -0.29 -9.65
N ASP A 146 -6.13 0.88 -9.00
CA ASP A 146 -5.46 1.01 -7.72
C ASP A 146 -6.19 0.21 -6.62
N GLN A 147 -7.53 0.21 -6.62
CA GLN A 147 -8.35 -0.55 -5.67
C GLN A 147 -8.25 -2.06 -5.87
N VAL A 148 -8.25 -2.52 -7.13
CA VAL A 148 -8.05 -3.94 -7.46
C VAL A 148 -6.69 -4.41 -6.95
N SER A 149 -5.63 -3.62 -7.21
CA SER A 149 -4.26 -3.93 -6.77
C SER A 149 -4.14 -3.95 -5.24
N GLN A 150 -4.74 -2.97 -4.55
CA GLN A 150 -4.78 -2.93 -3.07
C GLN A 150 -5.51 -4.11 -2.44
N SER A 151 -6.45 -4.71 -3.18
CA SER A 151 -7.21 -5.88 -2.72
C SER A 151 -6.47 -7.20 -3.00
N GLY A 152 -5.25 -7.16 -3.55
CA GLY A 152 -4.49 -8.33 -3.98
C GLY A 152 -5.05 -8.99 -5.25
N GLY A 153 -5.95 -8.30 -5.97
CA GLY A 153 -6.50 -8.76 -7.23
C GLY A 153 -5.63 -8.36 -8.42
N SER A 154 -5.89 -8.97 -9.58
CA SER A 154 -5.34 -8.56 -10.87
C SER A 154 -6.46 -7.97 -11.75
N PRO A 155 -6.12 -7.09 -12.71
CA PRO A 155 -7.07 -6.65 -13.74
C PRO A 155 -7.74 -7.83 -14.44
N ASP A 156 -6.99 -8.88 -14.76
CA ASP A 156 -7.53 -10.10 -15.39
C ASP A 156 -8.62 -10.76 -14.54
N GLY A 157 -8.44 -10.81 -13.21
CA GLY A 157 -9.42 -11.38 -12.29
C GLY A 157 -10.71 -10.55 -12.18
N LEU A 158 -10.69 -9.27 -12.56
CA LEU A 158 -11.91 -8.45 -12.59
C LEU A 158 -12.86 -8.92 -13.71
N ALA A 159 -12.33 -9.42 -14.83
CA ALA A 159 -13.15 -9.99 -15.91
C ALA A 159 -13.91 -11.25 -15.46
N ASP A 160 -13.28 -12.07 -14.61
CA ASP A 160 -13.86 -13.32 -14.07
C ASP A 160 -14.97 -13.07 -13.03
N ILE A 161 -14.98 -11.90 -12.39
CA ILE A 161 -15.98 -11.51 -11.38
C ILE A 161 -17.22 -10.91 -12.03
N MET A 162 -17.18 -10.57 -13.32
CA MET A 162 -18.34 -10.04 -14.03
C MET A 162 -19.37 -11.16 -14.30
N PRO A 163 -20.59 -11.11 -13.72
CA PRO A 163 -21.66 -12.05 -13.99
C PRO A 163 -22.07 -12.05 -15.48
N ASP A 164 -22.28 -13.25 -16.04
CA ASP A 164 -22.74 -13.47 -17.41
C ASP A 164 -24.15 -12.87 -17.67
N ASP A 165 -24.97 -12.76 -16.63
CA ASP A 165 -26.40 -12.41 -16.71
C ASP A 165 -26.70 -10.90 -16.73
N PHE A 166 -25.69 -10.04 -16.97
CA PHE A 166 -25.93 -8.62 -17.19
C PHE A 166 -26.47 -8.36 -18.62
N ALA A 167 -27.73 -8.75 -18.80
CA ALA A 167 -28.55 -8.63 -20.00
C ALA A 167 -28.38 -7.28 -20.73
N ASP A 168 -28.04 -7.34 -22.03
CA ASP A 168 -28.12 -6.35 -23.12
C ASP A 168 -27.64 -4.89 -22.90
N HIS A 169 -27.49 -4.40 -21.67
CA HIS A 169 -27.19 -3.00 -21.32
C HIS A 169 -25.75 -2.81 -20.82
N TRP A 170 -25.05 -3.88 -20.42
CA TRP A 170 -23.66 -3.83 -19.92
C TRP A 170 -22.60 -4.04 -21.01
N GLY A 171 -23.00 -4.36 -22.24
CA GLY A 171 -22.06 -4.59 -23.34
C GLY A 171 -21.15 -3.39 -23.63
N ASP A 172 -21.67 -2.16 -23.50
CA ASP A 172 -20.88 -0.95 -23.68
C ASP A 172 -19.89 -0.72 -22.53
N ILE A 173 -20.25 -1.11 -21.30
CA ILE A 173 -19.35 -1.03 -20.14
C ILE A 173 -18.24 -2.08 -20.25
N ARG A 174 -18.56 -3.30 -20.68
CA ARG A 174 -17.55 -4.35 -20.90
C ARG A 174 -16.54 -3.92 -21.97
N LYS A 175 -17.01 -3.47 -23.13
CA LYS A 175 -16.14 -2.92 -24.20
C LYS A 175 -15.27 -1.77 -23.72
N PHE A 176 -15.79 -0.95 -22.80
CA PHE A 176 -15.02 0.12 -22.18
C PHE A 176 -13.93 -0.42 -21.22
N LEU A 177 -14.25 -1.44 -20.42
CA LEU A 177 -13.30 -2.07 -19.51
C LEU A 177 -12.25 -2.92 -20.23
N ASP A 178 -12.51 -3.40 -21.46
CA ASP A 178 -11.52 -4.10 -22.28
C ASP A 178 -10.26 -3.25 -22.55
N ILE A 179 -10.35 -1.90 -22.48
CA ILE A 179 -9.15 -1.03 -22.49
C ILE A 179 -8.19 -1.40 -21.35
N ILE A 180 -8.73 -1.68 -20.17
CA ILE A 180 -7.93 -2.03 -18.99
C ILE A 180 -7.45 -3.47 -19.06
N PHE A 181 -8.26 -4.39 -19.58
CA PHE A 181 -7.94 -5.81 -19.57
C PHE A 181 -6.98 -6.21 -20.69
N GLU A 182 -7.16 -5.66 -21.88
CA GLU A 182 -6.41 -6.08 -23.06
C GLU A 182 -5.32 -5.09 -23.44
N GLN A 183 -5.62 -3.78 -23.45
CA GLN A 183 -4.71 -2.78 -24.01
C GLN A 183 -3.72 -2.24 -22.98
N TRP A 184 -4.18 -2.03 -21.74
CA TRP A 184 -3.35 -1.45 -20.69
C TRP A 184 -2.13 -2.30 -20.30
N PRO A 185 -2.24 -3.63 -20.10
CA PRO A 185 -1.09 -4.44 -19.72
C PRO A 185 -0.01 -4.46 -20.80
N ASP A 186 -0.41 -4.49 -22.08
CA ASP A 186 0.49 -4.43 -23.22
C ASP A 186 1.25 -3.11 -23.27
N ILE A 187 0.57 -1.99 -23.01
CA ILE A 187 1.22 -0.66 -22.99
C ILE A 187 2.21 -0.54 -21.83
N ALA A 188 1.84 -1.03 -20.65
CA ALA A 188 2.72 -1.07 -19.49
C ALA A 188 3.98 -1.92 -19.76
N ALA A 189 3.81 -3.10 -20.37
CA ALA A 189 4.90 -3.99 -20.75
C ALA A 189 5.83 -3.35 -21.81
N GLN A 190 5.28 -2.73 -22.85
CA GLN A 190 6.06 -2.05 -23.90
C GLN A 190 6.89 -0.89 -23.38
N LYS A 191 6.36 -0.15 -22.40
CA LYS A 191 7.04 0.99 -21.80
C LYS A 191 7.98 0.58 -20.65
N HIS A 192 8.07 -0.71 -20.30
CA HIS A 192 8.85 -1.22 -19.17
C HIS A 192 8.54 -0.48 -17.85
N ILE A 193 7.26 -0.25 -17.60
CA ILE A 193 6.75 0.46 -16.43
C ILE A 193 5.66 -0.37 -15.76
N MET A 194 5.55 -0.22 -14.45
CA MET A 194 4.57 -0.94 -13.65
C MET A 194 3.59 0.05 -13.01
N ASP A 195 2.35 -0.39 -12.82
CA ASP A 195 1.38 0.39 -12.06
C ASP A 195 1.86 0.52 -10.60
N SER A 196 1.72 1.70 -10.01
CA SER A 196 2.18 1.98 -8.65
C SER A 196 1.52 1.06 -7.62
N GLY A 197 0.23 0.78 -7.77
CA GLY A 197 -0.49 -0.13 -6.88
C GLY A 197 0.03 -1.56 -6.97
N GLN A 198 0.26 -2.06 -8.18
CA GLN A 198 0.80 -3.40 -8.43
C GLN A 198 2.23 -3.53 -7.89
N ARG A 199 3.09 -2.54 -8.15
CA ARG A 199 4.47 -2.53 -7.65
C ARG A 199 4.51 -2.53 -6.13
N SER A 200 3.64 -1.73 -5.49
CA SER A 200 3.54 -1.66 -4.03
C SER A 200 3.09 -2.99 -3.42
N ALA A 201 2.11 -3.66 -4.02
CA ALA A 201 1.65 -4.97 -3.58
C ALA A 201 2.75 -6.04 -3.69
N LEU A 202 3.50 -6.05 -4.79
CA LEU A 202 4.62 -6.97 -4.99
C LEU A 202 5.75 -6.74 -3.98
N LEU A 203 6.14 -5.48 -3.77
CA LEU A 203 7.15 -5.13 -2.76
C LEU A 203 6.72 -5.56 -1.35
N LEU A 204 5.46 -5.35 -1.00
CA LEU A 204 4.92 -5.76 0.29
C LEU A 204 4.91 -7.29 0.43
N SER A 205 4.50 -8.03 -0.61
CA SER A 205 4.49 -9.49 -0.58
C SER A 205 5.89 -10.09 -0.42
N ALA A 206 6.87 -9.53 -1.13
CA ALA A 206 8.24 -10.04 -1.07
C ALA A 206 8.88 -9.84 0.32
N GLN A 207 8.51 -8.77 1.03
CA GLN A 207 8.96 -8.54 2.41
C GLN A 207 8.31 -9.48 3.43
N CYS A 208 7.17 -10.10 3.13
CA CYS A 208 6.55 -11.09 4.03
C CYS A 208 7.17 -12.48 3.89
N ASP A 209 7.87 -12.76 2.79
CA ASP A 209 8.48 -14.07 2.51
C ASP A 209 9.94 -14.18 3.02
N ASP A 210 10.58 -13.05 3.38
CA ASP A 210 11.91 -12.96 4.03
C ASP A 210 11.81 -12.93 5.57
#